data_AF-A0A535LAA2-F1
#
_entry.id   AF-A0A535LAA2-F1
#
_cell.length_a   1.000
_cell.length_b   1.000
_cell.length_c   1.000
_cell.angle_alpha   90.00
_cell.angle_beta   90.00
_cell.angle_gamma   90.00
#
_symmetry.space_group_name_H-M   'P 1'
#
loop_
_entity.id
_entity.type
_entity.pdbx_description
1 polymer ?
#
loop_
_entity_poly.entity_id
_entity_poly.type
_entity_poly.pdbx_seq_one_letter_code
_entity_poly.pdbx_strand_id
1 'polypeptide(L)' 'EPATPGTVSVLQDAGHKSLLIATGDGSLLVTQLQLEGKKAMSAEEFLRGYPQITGETLQSHSS' A
#
# COMPACT_ATOMS: atom_id res chain seq x y z
N GLU A 1 13.31 11.64 -9.31
CA GLU A 1 12.66 10.77 -10.32
C GLU A 1 11.29 10.36 -9.80
N PRO A 2 10.29 10.13 -10.67
CA PRO A 2 9.03 9.52 -10.24
C PRO A 2 9.31 8.11 -9.73
N ALA A 3 8.57 7.69 -8.69
CA ALA A 3 8.67 6.33 -8.17
C ALA A 3 8.17 5.32 -9.22
N THR A 4 8.77 4.14 -9.28
CA THR A 4 8.35 3.06 -10.19
C THR A 4 6.89 2.67 -9.91
N PRO A 5 6.03 2.50 -10.93
CA PRO A 5 4.66 2.02 -10.72
C PRO A 5 4.64 0.70 -9.93
N GLY A 6 3.73 0.61 -8.97
CA GLY A 6 3.64 -0.50 -8.03
C GLY A 6 4.50 -0.34 -6.77
N THR A 7 5.39 0.65 -6.69
CA THR A 7 6.18 0.92 -5.47
C THR A 7 5.27 1.38 -4.33
N VAL A 8 5.40 0.70 -3.19
CA VAL A 8 4.66 0.98 -1.96
C VAL A 8 5.40 2.01 -1.11
N SER A 9 4.69 3.04 -0.67
CA SER A 9 5.19 4.05 0.28
C SER A 9 4.17 4.32 1.38
N VAL A 10 4.64 4.89 2.49
CA VAL A 10 3.80 5.25 3.63
C VAL A 10 3.94 6.73 3.92
N LEU A 11 2.81 7.42 4.03
CA LEU A 11 2.75 8.80 4.52
C LEU A 11 2.37 8.77 5.99
N GLN A 12 3.12 9.50 6.81
CA GLN A 12 2.82 9.66 8.23
C GLN A 12 2.36 11.10 8.47
N ASP A 13 1.12 11.24 8.95
CA ASP A 13 0.51 12.55 9.27
C ASP A 13 -0.28 12.45 10.58
N ALA A 14 -0.05 13.39 11.50
CA ALA A 14 -0.70 13.46 12.82
C ALA A 14 -0.76 12.11 13.60
N GLY A 15 0.22 11.21 13.40
CA GLY A 15 0.26 9.88 14.03
C GLY A 15 -0.45 8.77 13.25
N HIS A 16 -1.13 9.10 12.16
CA HIS A 16 -1.76 8.16 11.24
C HIS A 16 -0.81 7.74 10.12
N LYS A 17 -0.98 6.51 9.64
CA LYS A 17 -0.22 5.98 8.50
C LYS A 17 -1.15 5.71 7.31
N SER A 18 -0.81 6.29 6.16
CA SER A 18 -1.50 6.09 4.89
C SER A 18 -0.66 5.23 3.94
N LEU A 19 -1.28 4.22 3.32
CA LEU A 19 -0.64 3.35 2.34
C LEU A 19 -0.82 3.93 0.94
N LEU A 20 0.27 4.25 0.25
CA LEU A 20 0.26 4.74 -1.13
C LEU A 20 0.98 3.77 -2.05
N ILE A 21 0.44 3.58 -3.24
CA ILE A 21 1.06 2.82 -4.32
C ILE A 21 1.32 3.79 -5.48
N ALA A 22 2.57 3.92 -5.89
CA ALA A 22 2.92 4.71 -7.06
C ALA A 22 2.26 4.13 -8.31
N THR A 23 1.77 4.99 -9.19
CA THR A 23 1.18 4.58 -10.48
C THR A 23 1.94 5.25 -11.63
N GLY A 24 1.49 5.06 -12.88
CA GLY A 24 2.10 5.74 -14.02
C GLY A 24 2.02 7.28 -13.94
N ASP A 25 0.98 7.81 -13.27
CA ASP A 25 0.83 9.23 -12.98
C ASP A 25 0.15 9.42 -11.61
N GLY A 26 0.89 9.96 -10.65
CA GLY A 26 0.44 10.09 -9.27
C GLY A 26 0.44 8.78 -8.48
N SER A 27 -0.31 8.77 -7.38
CA SER A 27 -0.36 7.65 -6.43
C SER A 27 -1.78 7.24 -6.09
N LEU A 28 -2.00 5.94 -5.92
CA LEU A 28 -3.23 5.39 -5.36
C LEU A 28 -3.14 5.35 -3.83
N LEU A 29 -4.05 6.05 -3.15
CA LEU A 29 -4.26 5.90 -1.71
C LEU A 29 -5.12 4.66 -1.45
N VAL A 30 -4.54 3.67 -0.77
CA VAL A 30 -5.27 2.49 -0.32
C VAL A 30 -5.90 2.78 1.03
N THR A 31 -7.22 2.78 1.12
CA THR A 31 -7.96 2.98 2.37
C THR A 31 -8.36 1.66 3.03
N GLN A 32 -8.61 0.63 2.23
CA GLN A 32 -9.03 -0.71 2.66
C GLN A 32 -8.49 -1.79 1.71
N LEU A 33 -8.17 -2.97 2.25
CA LEU A 33 -7.76 -4.14 1.46
C LEU A 33 -8.23 -5.43 2.12
N GLN A 34 -8.13 -6.54 1.39
CA GLN A 34 -8.46 -7.87 1.89
C GLN A 34 -7.30 -8.82 1.57
N LEU A 35 -6.76 -9.46 2.60
CA LEU A 35 -5.86 -10.60 2.42
C LEU A 35 -6.66 -11.85 2.07
N GLU A 36 -6.07 -12.74 1.28
CA GLU A 36 -6.70 -14.00 0.88
C GLU A 36 -7.22 -14.78 2.10
N GLY A 37 -8.48 -15.21 2.04
CA GLY A 37 -9.13 -15.94 3.14
C GLY A 37 -9.39 -15.11 4.41
N LYS A 38 -9.16 -13.79 4.42
CA LYS A 38 -9.43 -12.89 5.55
C LYS A 38 -10.57 -11.93 5.25
N LYS A 39 -11.11 -11.29 6.30
CA LYS A 39 -12.03 -10.15 6.15
C LYS A 39 -11.27 -8.93 5.63
N ALA A 40 -11.97 -8.03 4.95
CA ALA A 40 -11.40 -6.73 4.59
C ALA A 40 -11.06 -5.93 5.85
N MET A 41 -9.98 -5.15 5.78
CA MET A 41 -9.43 -4.36 6.88
C MET A 41 -8.92 -3.02 6.39
N SER A 42 -8.80 -2.04 7.29
CA SER A 42 -8.22 -0.74 6.95
C SER A 42 -6.74 -0.87 6.59
N ALA A 43 -6.25 0.04 5.75
CA ALA A 43 -4.83 0.07 5.40
C ALA A 43 -3.93 0.34 6.63
N GLU A 44 -4.42 1.07 7.62
CA GLU A 44 -3.68 1.32 8.86
C GLU A 44 -3.56 0.05 9.72
N GLU A 45 -4.64 -0.74 9.85
CA GLU A 45 -4.57 -2.06 10.49
C GLU A 45 -3.61 -2.99 9.76
N PHE A 46 -3.66 -3.01 8.43
CA PHE A 46 -2.73 -3.77 7.62
C PHE A 46 -1.28 -3.35 7.89
N LEU A 47 -0.95 -2.06 7.88
CA LEU A 47 0.40 -1.55 8.14
C LEU A 47 0.93 -1.87 9.55
N ARG A 48 0.05 -2.00 10.55
CA ARG A 48 0.43 -2.45 11.90
C ARG A 48 0.87 -3.91 11.90
N GLY A 49 0.21 -4.78 11.13
CA GLY A 49 0.53 -6.21 11.05
C GLY A 49 1.62 -6.56 10.03
N TYR A 50 1.77 -5.75 8.98
CA TYR A 50 2.63 -6.01 7.82
C TYR A 50 3.51 -4.79 7.43
N PRO A 51 4.31 -4.23 8.36
CA PRO A 51 5.10 -3.02 8.09
C PRO A 51 6.14 -3.20 6.98
N GLN A 52 6.60 -4.43 6.73
CA GLN A 52 7.61 -4.78 5.73
C GLN A 52 7.17 -4.53 4.28
N ILE A 53 5.88 -4.30 4.03
CA ILE A 53 5.38 -3.96 2.69
C ILE A 53 5.93 -2.62 2.18
N THR A 54 6.39 -1.74 3.08
CA THR A 54 6.91 -0.42 2.71
C THR A 54 8.19 -0.55 1.90
N GLY A 55 8.21 0.01 0.69
CA GLY A 55 9.34 -0.09 -0.25
C GLY A 55 9.24 -1.28 -1.21
N GLU A 56 8.32 -2.22 -0.99
CA GLU A 56 8.06 -3.31 -1.93
C GLU A 56 7.47 -2.80 -3.24
N THR A 57 7.60 -3.58 -4.31
CA THR A 57 6.97 -3.30 -5.61
C THR A 57 5.96 -4.37 -5.95
N LEU A 58 4.70 -3.96 -6.11
CA LEU A 58 3.63 -4.87 -6.51
C LEU A 58 3.80 -5.30 -7.96
N GLN A 59 3.86 -6.61 -8.18
CA GLN A 59 3.99 -7.17 -9.52
C GLN A 59 2.62 -7.43 -10.14
N SER A 60 2.57 -7.31 -11.47
CA SER A 60 1.43 -7.76 -12.24
C SER A 60 1.38 -9.28 -12.19
N HIS A 61 0.27 -9.84 -11.72
CA HIS A 61 0.01 -11.27 -11.83
C HIS A 61 -0.99 -11.47 -12.98
N SER A 62 -0.53 -12.13 -14.04
CA SER A 62 -1.39 -12.59 -15.12
C SER A 62 -1.90 -13.97 -14.72
N SER A 63 -3.13 -14.05 -14.20
CA SER A 63 -3.83 -15.33 -13.99
C SER A 63 -4.15 -16.02 -15.31
#